data_AF-A0A3M1F7X5-F1
#
_entry.id   AF-A0A3M1F7X5-F1
#
_cell.length_a   1.000
_cell.length_b   1.000
_cell.length_c   1.000
_cell.angle_alpha   90.00
_cell.angle_beta   90.00
_cell.angle_gamma   90.00
#
_symmetry.space_group_name_H-M   'P 1'
#
loop_
_entity.id
_entity.type
_entity.pdbx_description
1 polymer ?
#
loop_
_entity_poly.entity_id
_entity_poly.type
_entity_poly.pdbx_seq_one_letter_code
_entity_poly.pdbx_strand_id
1 'polypeptide(L)'
;KEDKGLGTTIDVIIYDGTITVGDTLILGGLQEPIVTKVRSLLEPAPLAEMRDKKSPFTPIQQAVAATGVKIVAPGLENAMAGAPLRTCKAEDVEEVKRAIQEEIKTSIITTDKKGIVIKADTLGSLEALAHLLRERNIPIRKASVGPITKKDIADAESNAEKDPLTAVILGFNLPQPRTPSNVTVITDTIIYKLIERFEEWQAKAQDAIRAKELQNVTRPCKLEILPNCIFRQSNPAIVGVEVLAGTLTSGMTLTKAGTPLATVKSMQKEKENVNSAPRGTQLAISLPGIIAGKHVGEGDILYSYLSEEEFRKLKSLVKFLTSDEKGALKEIAHIMREHNPVWGV
;
A
#
# COMPACT_ATOMS: atom_id res chain seq x y z
N LYS A 1 -23.16 -19.76 15.78
CA LYS A 1 -22.90 -21.04 15.09
C LYS A 1 -24.23 -21.66 14.70
N GLU A 2 -24.31 -22.42 13.61
CA GLU A 2 -25.51 -23.24 13.35
C GLU A 2 -25.39 -24.56 14.13
N ASP A 3 -26.36 -24.82 15.00
CA ASP A 3 -26.52 -26.09 15.72
C ASP A 3 -27.72 -26.84 15.13
N LYS A 4 -27.53 -28.14 14.83
CA LYS A 4 -28.58 -28.98 14.22
C LYS A 4 -29.81 -29.02 15.14
N GLY A 5 -30.94 -28.55 14.61
CA GLY A 5 -32.22 -28.49 15.33
C GLY A 5 -32.47 -27.23 16.15
N LEU A 6 -31.45 -26.37 16.35
CA LEU A 6 -31.56 -25.12 17.12
C LEU A 6 -31.41 -23.86 16.24
N GLY A 7 -30.89 -24.01 15.03
CA GLY A 7 -30.60 -22.87 14.15
C GLY A 7 -29.35 -22.12 14.62
N THR A 8 -29.31 -20.80 14.38
CA THR A 8 -28.17 -19.97 14.80
C THR A 8 -28.20 -19.74 16.31
N THR A 9 -27.14 -20.16 16.99
CA THR A 9 -26.90 -19.96 18.42
C THR A 9 -25.70 -19.05 18.65
N ILE A 10 -25.63 -18.42 19.82
CA ILE A 10 -24.45 -17.67 20.27
C ILE A 10 -23.92 -18.25 21.57
N ASP A 11 -22.60 -18.34 21.68
CA ASP A 11 -21.90 -18.76 22.89
C ASP A 11 -21.43 -17.47 23.58
N VAL A 12 -21.88 -17.21 24.81
CA VAL A 12 -21.62 -15.94 25.51
C VAL A 12 -21.12 -16.15 26.93
N ILE A 13 -20.40 -15.16 27.45
CA ILE A 13 -19.99 -15.11 28.85
C ILE A 13 -20.80 -14.00 29.52
N ILE A 14 -21.62 -14.37 30.51
CA ILE A 14 -22.32 -13.43 31.37
C ILE A 14 -21.36 -13.06 32.49
N TYR A 15 -20.86 -11.82 32.48
CA TYR A 15 -19.89 -11.35 33.47
C TYR A 15 -20.53 -10.56 34.62
N ASP A 16 -21.77 -10.08 34.44
CA ASP A 16 -22.55 -9.38 35.46
C ASP A 16 -24.06 -9.64 35.28
N GLY A 17 -24.80 -9.64 36.39
CA GLY A 17 -26.25 -9.83 36.42
C GLY A 17 -26.74 -11.25 36.15
N THR A 18 -27.98 -11.34 35.66
CA THR A 18 -28.70 -12.59 35.40
C THR A 18 -29.47 -12.52 34.08
N ILE A 19 -29.59 -13.65 33.38
CA ILE A 19 -30.41 -13.80 32.18
C ILE A 19 -31.37 -14.98 32.35
N THR A 20 -32.62 -14.79 31.96
CA THR A 20 -33.69 -15.78 32.11
C THR A 20 -34.31 -16.10 30.74
N VAL A 21 -34.81 -17.31 30.57
CA VAL A 21 -35.62 -17.67 29.40
C VAL A 21 -36.83 -16.74 29.31
N GLY A 22 -37.07 -16.16 28.13
CA GLY A 22 -38.12 -15.19 27.87
C GLY A 22 -37.69 -13.72 27.92
N ASP A 23 -36.49 -13.43 28.44
CA ASP A 23 -35.95 -12.06 28.50
C ASP A 23 -35.80 -11.46 27.09
N THR A 24 -36.03 -10.14 27.01
CA THR A 24 -35.65 -9.36 25.84
C THR A 24 -34.14 -9.18 25.85
N LEU A 25 -33.49 -9.65 24.79
CA LEU A 25 -32.05 -9.61 24.57
C LEU A 25 -31.73 -8.60 23.48
N ILE A 26 -30.77 -7.71 23.76
CA ILE A 26 -30.21 -6.79 22.79
C ILE A 26 -28.72 -7.07 22.66
N LEU A 27 -28.23 -7.21 21.43
CA LEU A 27 -26.82 -7.46 21.16
C LEU A 27 -26.33 -6.73 19.92
N GLY A 28 -25.02 -6.51 19.82
CA GLY A 28 -24.43 -5.91 18.63
C GLY A 28 -24.53 -6.80 17.39
N GLY A 29 -25.10 -6.24 16.32
CA GLY A 29 -25.11 -6.86 14.99
C GLY A 29 -24.18 -6.16 13.99
N LEU A 30 -23.96 -6.78 12.83
CA LEU A 30 -23.09 -6.24 11.77
C LEU A 30 -23.53 -4.88 11.21
N GLN A 31 -24.83 -4.57 11.21
CA GLN A 31 -25.38 -3.33 10.65
C GLN A 31 -26.05 -2.47 11.74
N GLU A 32 -26.89 -3.10 12.55
CA GLU A 32 -27.58 -2.48 13.68
C GLU A 32 -27.67 -3.46 14.86
N PRO A 33 -27.92 -2.98 16.08
CA PRO A 33 -28.17 -3.87 17.22
C PRO A 33 -29.42 -4.73 16.98
N ILE A 34 -29.30 -6.00 17.33
CA ILE A 34 -30.34 -7.02 17.18
C ILE A 34 -31.17 -7.00 18.47
N VAL A 35 -32.50 -6.93 18.33
CA VAL A 35 -33.45 -7.07 19.43
C VAL A 35 -34.19 -8.38 19.25
N THR A 36 -34.13 -9.27 20.25
CA THR A 36 -34.75 -10.59 20.18
C THR A 36 -35.20 -11.06 21.56
N LYS A 37 -35.81 -12.25 21.64
CA LYS A 37 -36.19 -12.89 22.91
C LYS A 37 -35.47 -14.22 23.09
N VAL A 38 -34.98 -14.44 24.30
CA VAL A 38 -34.33 -15.69 24.70
C VAL A 38 -35.34 -16.84 24.64
N ARG A 39 -35.12 -17.81 23.74
CA ARG A 39 -35.94 -19.03 23.65
C ARG A 39 -35.45 -20.12 24.59
N SER A 40 -34.13 -20.27 24.69
CA SER A 40 -33.51 -21.30 25.53
C SER A 40 -32.12 -20.87 25.96
N LEU A 41 -31.75 -21.26 27.17
CA LEU A 41 -30.40 -21.15 27.72
C LEU A 41 -29.85 -22.56 27.92
N LEU A 42 -28.60 -22.75 27.53
CA LEU A 42 -27.93 -24.04 27.51
C LEU A 42 -26.57 -23.91 28.21
N GLU A 43 -26.39 -24.57 29.35
CA GLU A 43 -25.09 -24.63 30.02
C GLU A 43 -24.24 -25.77 29.46
N PRO A 44 -22.91 -25.60 29.31
CA PRO A 44 -22.02 -26.71 29.04
C PRO A 44 -22.00 -27.66 30.24
N ALA A 45 -21.80 -28.95 30.00
CA ALA A 45 -21.58 -29.90 31.09
C ALA A 45 -20.37 -29.49 31.97
N PRO A 46 -20.35 -29.88 33.26
CA PRO A 46 -19.24 -29.58 34.13
C PRO A 46 -17.90 -30.02 33.53
N LEU A 47 -16.89 -29.13 33.61
CA LEU A 47 -15.54 -29.33 33.06
C LEU A 47 -15.45 -29.41 31.53
N ALA A 48 -16.54 -29.21 30.80
CA ALA A 48 -16.54 -29.20 29.35
C ALA A 48 -16.37 -27.79 28.77
N GLU A 49 -15.74 -27.70 27.60
CA GLU A 49 -15.42 -26.44 26.95
C GLU A 49 -16.44 -26.14 25.83
N MET A 50 -16.99 -24.92 25.79
CA MET A 50 -18.12 -24.57 24.91
C MET A 50 -17.82 -24.61 23.40
N ARG A 51 -16.55 -24.56 22.99
CA ARG A 51 -16.10 -24.71 21.60
C ARG A 51 -15.97 -26.19 21.20
N ASP A 52 -15.94 -27.13 22.15
CA ASP A 52 -15.97 -28.55 21.83
C ASP A 52 -17.35 -28.97 21.32
N LYS A 53 -17.40 -29.39 20.04
CA LYS A 53 -18.63 -29.82 19.36
C LYS A 53 -19.25 -31.09 19.97
N LYS A 54 -18.50 -31.84 20.77
CA LYS A 54 -18.97 -33.08 21.41
C LYS A 54 -19.51 -32.84 22.82
N SER A 55 -19.35 -31.64 23.36
CA SER A 55 -19.81 -31.33 24.71
C SER A 55 -21.35 -31.38 24.78
N PRO A 56 -21.94 -32.17 25.68
CA PRO A 56 -23.37 -32.09 25.93
C PRO A 56 -23.71 -30.73 26.56
N PHE A 57 -24.87 -30.20 26.18
CA PHE A 57 -25.44 -28.98 26.74
C PHE A 57 -26.73 -29.32 27.48
N THR A 58 -26.93 -28.73 28.65
CA THR A 58 -28.11 -28.95 29.49
C THR A 58 -28.97 -27.68 29.50
N PRO A 59 -30.29 -27.77 29.28
CA PRO A 59 -31.18 -26.62 29.35
C PRO A 59 -31.36 -26.12 30.78
N ILE A 60 -31.28 -24.80 30.94
CA ILE A 60 -31.47 -24.10 32.20
C ILE A 60 -32.51 -22.97 32.03
N GLN A 61 -33.17 -22.60 33.12
CA GLN A 61 -34.15 -21.51 33.11
C GLN A 61 -33.52 -20.13 33.29
N GLN A 62 -32.44 -20.07 34.06
CA GLN A 62 -31.75 -18.83 34.40
C GLN A 62 -30.25 -19.10 34.50
N ALA A 63 -29.45 -18.17 34.00
CA ALA A 63 -28.01 -18.14 34.18
C ALA A 63 -27.62 -16.91 35.00
N VAL A 64 -26.69 -17.09 35.94
CA VAL A 64 -26.18 -16.05 36.86
C VAL A 64 -24.69 -15.86 36.61
N ALA A 65 -24.23 -14.61 36.59
CA ALA A 65 -22.81 -14.30 36.44
C ALA A 65 -21.95 -14.90 37.58
N ALA A 66 -20.69 -15.29 37.34
CA ALA A 66 -19.98 -15.31 36.07
C ALA A 66 -20.11 -16.69 35.41
N THR A 67 -20.72 -16.79 34.22
CA THR A 67 -20.94 -18.09 33.57
C THR A 67 -20.94 -18.02 32.04
N GLY A 68 -20.49 -19.11 31.42
CA GLY A 68 -20.59 -19.34 29.98
C GLY A 68 -21.91 -20.03 29.64
N VAL A 69 -22.72 -19.42 28.78
CA VAL A 69 -24.03 -19.94 28.39
C VAL A 69 -24.21 -19.86 26.89
N LYS A 70 -24.80 -20.90 26.30
CA LYS A 70 -25.24 -20.89 24.90
C LYS A 70 -26.68 -20.37 24.88
N ILE A 71 -26.91 -19.33 24.09
CA ILE A 71 -28.22 -18.70 23.92
C ILE A 71 -28.81 -19.11 22.58
N VAL A 72 -30.07 -19.54 22.62
CA VAL A 72 -30.89 -19.79 21.44
C VAL A 72 -31.94 -18.69 21.35
N ALA A 73 -31.94 -17.93 20.26
CA ALA A 73 -32.91 -16.88 19.97
C ALA A 73 -33.08 -16.72 18.44
N PRO A 74 -34.22 -16.21 17.95
CA PRO A 74 -34.38 -15.92 16.53
C PRO A 74 -33.54 -14.70 16.11
N GLY A 75 -33.10 -14.64 14.87
CA GLY A 75 -32.46 -13.45 14.29
C GLY A 75 -30.98 -13.26 14.65
N LEU A 76 -30.29 -14.31 15.11
CA LEU A 76 -28.90 -14.25 15.55
C LEU A 76 -27.87 -14.37 14.42
N GLU A 77 -28.31 -14.48 13.15
CA GLU A 77 -27.45 -14.71 11.98
C GLU A 77 -26.42 -13.59 11.77
N ASN A 78 -26.80 -12.36 12.13
CA ASN A 78 -25.98 -11.16 11.97
C ASN A 78 -25.29 -10.71 13.27
N ALA A 79 -25.31 -11.54 14.32
CA ALA A 79 -24.66 -11.25 15.59
C ALA A 79 -23.14 -11.13 15.43
N MET A 80 -22.56 -10.07 15.98
CA MET A 80 -21.12 -9.82 15.88
C MET A 80 -20.37 -10.46 17.04
N ALA A 81 -19.35 -11.25 16.72
CA ALA A 81 -18.48 -11.84 17.74
C ALA A 81 -17.68 -10.75 18.46
N GLY A 82 -17.67 -10.81 19.80
CA GLY A 82 -17.04 -9.81 20.68
C GLY A 82 -17.89 -8.58 20.95
N ALA A 83 -19.10 -8.48 20.37
CA ALA A 83 -19.99 -7.37 20.64
C ALA A 83 -20.69 -7.51 22.00
N PRO A 84 -21.05 -6.38 22.65
CA PRO A 84 -21.77 -6.41 23.90
C PRO A 84 -23.19 -6.94 23.72
N LEU A 85 -23.72 -7.50 24.80
CA LEU A 85 -25.10 -7.95 24.93
C LEU A 85 -25.67 -7.47 26.28
N ARG A 86 -26.96 -7.16 26.31
CA ARG A 86 -27.69 -6.76 27.52
C ARG A 86 -29.12 -7.31 27.47
N THR A 87 -29.65 -7.66 28.63
CA THR A 87 -31.10 -7.89 28.81
C THR A 87 -31.75 -6.59 29.27
N CYS A 88 -33.02 -6.37 28.90
CA CYS A 88 -33.75 -5.18 29.32
C CYS A 88 -35.25 -5.44 29.39
N LYS A 89 -35.98 -4.52 30.03
CA LYS A 89 -37.45 -4.49 29.94
C LYS A 89 -37.87 -3.96 28.58
N ALA A 90 -39.13 -4.22 28.20
CA ALA A 90 -39.68 -3.77 26.92
C ALA A 90 -39.69 -2.24 26.77
N GLU A 91 -39.77 -1.49 27.87
CA GLU A 91 -39.76 -0.03 27.90
C GLU A 91 -38.38 0.58 27.63
N ASP A 92 -37.29 -0.14 27.92
CA ASP A 92 -35.92 0.38 27.87
C ASP A 92 -35.18 0.03 26.56
N VAL A 93 -35.86 -0.64 25.62
CA VAL A 93 -35.23 -1.22 24.42
C VAL A 93 -34.45 -0.18 23.61
N GLU A 94 -35.04 0.99 23.37
CA GLU A 94 -34.41 2.04 22.57
C GLU A 94 -33.18 2.65 23.26
N GLU A 95 -33.22 2.81 24.58
CA GLU A 95 -32.09 3.32 25.35
C GLU A 95 -30.91 2.35 25.31
N VAL A 96 -31.18 1.06 25.54
CA VAL A 96 -30.16 0.01 25.53
C VAL A 96 -29.62 -0.22 24.12
N LYS A 97 -30.46 -0.13 23.08
CA LYS A 97 -30.03 -0.17 21.67
C LYS A 97 -29.00 0.94 21.39
N ARG A 98 -29.28 2.17 21.83
CA ARG A 98 -28.36 3.30 21.68
C ARG A 98 -27.06 3.08 22.46
N ALA A 99 -27.14 2.60 23.71
CA ALA A 99 -25.97 2.33 24.54
C ALA A 99 -25.03 1.30 23.89
N ILE A 100 -25.57 0.18 23.39
CA ILE A 100 -24.79 -0.85 22.67
C ILE A 100 -24.16 -0.27 21.40
N GLN A 101 -24.90 0.56 20.66
CA GLN A 101 -24.39 1.15 19.44
C GLN A 101 -23.24 2.14 19.71
N GLU A 102 -23.34 2.94 20.76
CA GLU A 102 -22.26 3.85 21.17
C GLU A 102 -21.04 3.08 21.67
N GLU A 103 -21.23 2.02 22.45
CA GLU A 103 -20.13 1.15 22.92
C GLU A 103 -19.36 0.54 21.74
N ILE A 104 -20.08 0.01 20.74
CA ILE A 104 -19.48 -0.49 19.50
C ILE A 104 -18.75 0.62 18.75
N LYS A 105 -19.34 1.82 18.62
CA LYS A 105 -18.66 2.96 17.96
C LYS A 105 -17.40 3.40 18.68
N THR A 106 -17.39 3.39 20.00
CA THR A 106 -16.19 3.73 20.78
C THR A 106 -15.10 2.66 20.64
N SER A 107 -15.50 1.40 20.48
CA SER A 107 -14.60 0.29 20.10
C SER A 107 -14.14 0.38 18.64
N ILE A 108 -14.93 0.99 17.74
CA ILE A 108 -14.54 1.28 16.36
C ILE A 108 -13.47 2.39 16.38
N ILE A 109 -12.23 1.90 16.45
CA ILE A 109 -10.95 2.46 16.01
C ILE A 109 -11.11 3.84 15.32
N THR A 110 -10.62 4.88 15.99
CA THR A 110 -10.43 6.23 15.41
C THR A 110 -9.83 6.14 14.01
N THR A 111 -10.57 6.63 13.02
CA THR A 111 -10.16 6.61 11.63
C THR A 111 -9.47 7.90 11.23
N ASP A 112 -8.41 7.75 10.45
CA ASP A 112 -7.69 8.85 9.84
C ASP A 112 -8.34 9.28 8.52
N LYS A 113 -8.11 10.53 8.09
CA LYS A 113 -8.56 11.01 6.78
C LYS A 113 -7.88 10.26 5.61
N LYS A 114 -6.72 9.67 5.85
CA LYS A 114 -5.90 8.91 4.90
C LYS A 114 -5.42 7.64 5.58
N GLY A 115 -5.21 6.57 4.81
CA GLY A 115 -4.70 5.32 5.34
C GLY A 115 -5.38 4.09 4.76
N ILE A 116 -4.96 2.93 5.23
CA ILE A 116 -5.42 1.64 4.70
C ILE A 116 -6.83 1.30 5.20
N VAL A 117 -7.49 0.39 4.50
CA VAL A 117 -8.77 -0.19 4.93
C VAL A 117 -8.51 -1.54 5.57
N ILE A 118 -9.05 -1.77 6.76
CA ILE A 118 -8.93 -3.05 7.47
C ILE A 118 -10.30 -3.68 7.71
N LYS A 119 -10.33 -5.00 7.59
CA LYS A 119 -11.51 -5.85 7.80
C LYS A 119 -11.12 -7.04 8.66
N ALA A 120 -12.01 -7.46 9.55
CA ALA A 120 -11.81 -8.66 10.36
C ALA A 120 -13.13 -9.42 10.56
N ASP A 121 -13.03 -10.63 11.07
CA ASP A 121 -14.16 -11.51 11.38
C ASP A 121 -14.85 -11.19 12.73
N THR A 122 -14.11 -10.65 13.69
CA THR A 122 -14.61 -10.32 15.04
C THR A 122 -14.20 -8.91 15.45
N LEU A 123 -14.88 -8.35 16.45
CA LEU A 123 -14.51 -7.02 16.98
C LEU A 123 -13.13 -7.06 17.65
N GLY A 124 -12.84 -8.09 18.46
CA GLY A 124 -11.55 -8.21 19.15
C GLY A 124 -10.37 -8.40 18.21
N SER A 125 -10.54 -9.16 17.12
CA SER A 125 -9.49 -9.29 16.09
C SER A 125 -9.27 -7.99 15.32
N LEU A 126 -10.33 -7.22 15.07
CA LEU A 126 -10.23 -5.89 14.45
C LEU A 126 -9.45 -4.91 15.34
N GLU A 127 -9.77 -4.88 16.64
CA GLU A 127 -9.10 -4.04 17.63
C GLU A 127 -7.61 -4.38 17.75
N ALA A 128 -7.28 -5.67 17.86
CA ALA A 128 -5.89 -6.13 17.93
C ALA A 128 -5.08 -5.77 16.68
N LEU A 129 -5.65 -5.99 15.49
CA LEU A 129 -5.01 -5.62 14.22
C LEU A 129 -4.76 -4.11 14.15
N ALA A 130 -5.76 -3.30 14.50
CA ALA A 130 -5.64 -1.85 14.45
C ALA A 130 -4.62 -1.29 15.44
N HIS A 131 -4.55 -1.86 16.64
CA HIS A 131 -3.54 -1.48 17.63
C HIS A 131 -2.13 -1.71 17.09
N LEU A 132 -1.85 -2.92 16.57
CA LEU A 132 -0.53 -3.29 16.04
C LEU A 132 -0.14 -2.44 14.82
N LEU A 133 -1.08 -2.11 13.95
CA LEU A 133 -0.83 -1.23 12.80
C LEU A 133 -0.46 0.19 13.24
N ARG A 134 -1.13 0.72 14.28
CA ARG A 134 -0.81 2.05 14.84
C ARG A 134 0.53 2.10 15.53
N GLU A 135 0.92 1.05 16.26
CA GLU A 135 2.27 0.95 16.85
C GLU A 135 3.36 1.03 15.77
N ARG A 136 3.06 0.58 14.55
CA ARG A 136 3.94 0.70 13.38
C ARG A 136 3.74 1.98 12.57
N ASN A 137 2.99 2.95 13.09
CA ASN A 137 2.65 4.21 12.42
C ASN A 137 1.94 4.04 11.06
N ILE A 138 1.17 2.97 10.90
CA ILE A 138 0.37 2.73 9.68
C ILE A 138 -1.00 3.38 9.89
N PRO A 139 -1.36 4.41 9.10
CA PRO A 139 -2.62 5.12 9.28
C PRO A 139 -3.80 4.27 8.79
N ILE A 140 -4.92 4.34 9.51
CA ILE A 140 -6.10 3.50 9.24
C ILE A 140 -7.26 4.41 8.85
N ARG A 141 -7.71 4.34 7.60
CA ARG A 141 -8.83 5.15 7.12
C ARG A 141 -10.18 4.56 7.50
N LYS A 142 -10.27 3.24 7.53
CA LYS A 142 -11.54 2.55 7.77
C LYS A 142 -11.27 1.19 8.40
N ALA A 143 -11.99 0.89 9.46
CA ALA A 143 -11.98 -0.41 10.13
C ALA A 143 -13.43 -0.91 10.27
N SER A 144 -13.70 -2.15 9.87
CA SER A 144 -15.04 -2.74 10.07
C SER A 144 -15.01 -4.26 10.14
N VAL A 145 -15.99 -4.84 10.84
CA VAL A 145 -16.18 -6.29 10.93
C VAL A 145 -17.01 -6.80 9.74
N GLY A 146 -16.74 -8.03 9.30
CA GLY A 146 -17.48 -8.73 8.25
C GLY A 146 -16.74 -8.80 6.91
N PRO A 147 -17.38 -9.40 5.88
CA PRO A 147 -16.75 -9.64 4.59
C PRO A 147 -16.34 -8.33 3.89
N ILE A 148 -15.35 -8.44 3.01
CA ILE A 148 -14.91 -7.34 2.16
C ILE A 148 -16.01 -7.04 1.13
N THR A 149 -16.51 -5.80 1.13
CA THR A 149 -17.59 -5.36 0.25
C THR A 149 -17.07 -4.49 -0.90
N LYS A 150 -17.89 -4.29 -1.95
CA LYS A 150 -17.57 -3.34 -3.03
C LYS A 150 -17.33 -1.91 -2.52
N LYS A 151 -18.00 -1.51 -1.44
CA LYS A 151 -17.79 -0.20 -0.81
C LYS A 151 -16.40 -0.08 -0.20
N ASP A 152 -15.89 -1.16 0.39
CA ASP A 152 -14.53 -1.21 0.93
C ASP A 152 -13.47 -1.13 -0.17
N ILE A 153 -13.72 -1.79 -1.32
CA ILE A 153 -12.88 -1.67 -2.52
C ILE A 153 -12.86 -0.24 -3.02
N ALA A 154 -14.03 0.39 -3.20
CA ALA A 154 -14.12 1.78 -3.65
C ALA A 154 -13.45 2.77 -2.69
N ASP A 155 -13.59 2.55 -1.36
CA ASP A 155 -12.92 3.38 -0.35
C ASP A 155 -11.39 3.29 -0.47
N ALA A 156 -10.85 2.08 -0.68
CA ALA A 156 -9.42 1.86 -0.89
C ALA A 156 -8.94 2.38 -2.27
N GLU A 157 -9.76 2.28 -3.32
CA GLU A 157 -9.46 2.86 -4.65
C GLU A 157 -9.30 4.38 -4.57
N SER A 158 -10.12 5.05 -3.74
CA SER A 158 -10.02 6.51 -3.56
C SER A 158 -8.68 6.97 -2.99
N ASN A 159 -7.89 6.06 -2.40
CA ASN A 159 -6.54 6.35 -1.95
C ASN A 159 -5.52 6.30 -3.09
N ALA A 160 -5.76 5.51 -4.15
CA ALA A 160 -4.77 5.23 -5.20
C ALA A 160 -4.30 6.49 -5.93
N GLU A 161 -5.19 7.47 -6.12
CA GLU A 161 -4.85 8.74 -6.76
C GLU A 161 -3.95 9.64 -5.91
N LYS A 162 -4.05 9.55 -4.57
CA LYS A 162 -3.32 10.43 -3.64
C LYS A 162 -2.05 9.78 -3.11
N ASP A 163 -2.14 8.50 -2.75
CA ASP A 163 -1.05 7.71 -2.22
C ASP A 163 -1.27 6.24 -2.57
N PRO A 164 -0.67 5.77 -3.69
CA PRO A 164 -0.79 4.39 -4.15
C PRO A 164 -0.37 3.35 -3.11
N LEU A 165 0.50 3.71 -2.14
CA LEU A 165 0.97 2.80 -1.09
C LEU A 165 -0.08 2.56 0.00
N THR A 166 -1.16 3.33 0.00
CA THR A 166 -2.28 3.16 0.95
C THR A 166 -3.53 2.59 0.27
N ALA A 167 -3.47 2.31 -1.04
CA ALA A 167 -4.51 1.64 -1.79
C ALA A 167 -4.44 0.12 -1.60
N VAL A 168 -4.75 -0.33 -0.39
CA VAL A 168 -4.76 -1.75 0.00
C VAL A 168 -5.85 -2.02 1.04
N ILE A 169 -6.37 -3.25 1.02
CA ILE A 169 -7.27 -3.78 2.04
C ILE A 169 -6.58 -4.93 2.78
N LEU A 170 -6.54 -4.86 4.11
CA LEU A 170 -6.09 -5.96 4.96
C LEU A 170 -7.30 -6.68 5.56
N GLY A 171 -7.44 -7.98 5.28
CA GLY A 171 -8.52 -8.83 5.80
C GLY A 171 -8.00 -9.89 6.76
N PHE A 172 -8.30 -9.77 8.05
CA PHE A 172 -7.94 -10.78 9.04
C PHE A 172 -9.02 -11.85 9.18
N ASN A 173 -8.62 -13.12 9.03
CA ASN A 173 -9.49 -14.30 9.08
C ASN A 173 -10.71 -14.21 8.14
N LEU A 174 -10.52 -13.60 6.96
CA LEU A 174 -11.53 -13.46 5.93
C LEU A 174 -11.06 -14.13 4.63
N PRO A 175 -11.99 -14.69 3.82
CA PRO A 175 -11.63 -15.23 2.51
C PRO A 175 -11.22 -14.12 1.55
N GLN A 176 -10.33 -14.44 0.61
CA GLN A 176 -10.04 -13.57 -0.54
C GLN A 176 -11.34 -13.27 -1.32
N PRO A 177 -11.64 -12.01 -1.63
CA PRO A 177 -12.77 -11.67 -2.48
C PRO A 177 -12.59 -12.29 -3.87
N ARG A 178 -13.68 -12.85 -4.41
CA ARG A 178 -13.69 -13.47 -5.75
C ARG A 178 -13.77 -12.45 -6.89
N THR A 179 -14.05 -11.20 -6.58
CA THR A 179 -14.24 -10.15 -7.60
C THR A 179 -12.89 -9.56 -7.99
N PRO A 180 -12.62 -9.35 -9.29
CA PRO A 180 -11.45 -8.62 -9.72
C PRO A 180 -11.49 -7.23 -9.08
N SER A 181 -10.41 -6.88 -8.42
CA SER A 181 -10.23 -5.65 -7.65
C SER A 181 -9.06 -4.90 -8.27
N ASN A 182 -9.22 -3.61 -8.51
CA ASN A 182 -8.11 -2.75 -8.94
C ASN A 182 -7.16 -2.45 -7.77
N VAL A 183 -7.56 -2.83 -6.55
CA VAL A 183 -6.85 -2.64 -5.29
C VAL A 183 -6.26 -3.96 -4.83
N THR A 184 -5.09 -3.89 -4.19
CA THR A 184 -4.50 -5.08 -3.59
C THR A 184 -5.31 -5.49 -2.35
N VAL A 185 -5.70 -6.76 -2.27
CA VAL A 185 -6.34 -7.32 -1.08
C VAL A 185 -5.42 -8.37 -0.49
N ILE A 186 -5.03 -8.18 0.77
CA ILE A 186 -4.16 -9.09 1.51
C ILE A 186 -4.97 -9.68 2.64
N THR A 187 -5.06 -11.02 2.68
CA THR A 187 -5.79 -11.73 3.74
C THR A 187 -4.88 -12.75 4.41
N ASP A 188 -5.01 -12.88 5.73
CA ASP A 188 -4.34 -13.94 6.49
C ASP A 188 -5.11 -14.26 7.78
N THR A 189 -4.85 -15.42 8.37
CA THR A 189 -5.41 -15.85 9.65
C THR A 189 -4.49 -15.53 10.83
N ILE A 190 -3.26 -15.07 10.58
CA ILE A 190 -2.27 -14.67 11.58
C ILE A 190 -1.93 -13.19 11.41
N ILE A 191 -2.12 -12.39 12.46
CA ILE A 191 -1.98 -10.92 12.39
C ILE A 191 -0.56 -10.51 11.97
N TYR A 192 0.49 -11.09 12.57
CA TYR A 192 1.87 -10.73 12.23
C TYR A 192 2.21 -11.02 10.76
N LYS A 193 1.78 -12.17 10.23
CA LYS A 193 1.97 -12.51 8.82
C LYS A 193 1.22 -11.57 7.87
N LEU A 194 0.02 -11.12 8.28
CA LEU A 194 -0.75 -10.14 7.52
C LEU A 194 0.03 -8.82 7.39
N ILE A 195 0.65 -8.36 8.48
CA ILE A 195 1.45 -7.14 8.51
C ILE A 195 2.75 -7.31 7.72
N GLU A 196 3.46 -8.42 7.87
CA GLU A 196 4.67 -8.72 7.09
C GLU A 196 4.39 -8.70 5.58
N ARG A 197 3.31 -9.35 5.14
CA ARG A 197 2.90 -9.33 3.73
C ARG A 197 2.54 -7.94 3.24
N PHE A 198 1.93 -7.11 4.09
CA PHE A 198 1.65 -5.72 3.77
C PHE A 198 2.95 -4.93 3.59
N GLU A 199 3.93 -5.08 4.48
CA GLU A 199 5.24 -4.41 4.39
C GLU A 199 6.01 -4.84 3.13
N GLU A 200 6.01 -6.13 2.81
CA GLU A 200 6.61 -6.64 1.57
C GLU A 200 5.94 -6.06 0.32
N TRP A 201 4.61 -5.98 0.31
CA TRP A 201 3.87 -5.38 -0.79
C TRP A 201 4.18 -3.89 -0.91
N GLN A 202 4.22 -3.17 0.21
CA GLN A 202 4.50 -1.73 0.24
C GLN A 202 5.91 -1.44 -0.29
N ALA A 203 6.91 -2.26 0.10
CA ALA A 203 8.27 -2.15 -0.42
C ALA A 203 8.32 -2.36 -1.95
N LYS A 204 7.65 -3.40 -2.47
CA LYS A 204 7.58 -3.67 -3.92
C LYS A 204 6.87 -2.55 -4.68
N ALA A 205 5.75 -2.04 -4.16
CA ALA A 205 5.02 -0.94 -4.76
C ALA A 205 5.86 0.34 -4.79
N GLN A 206 6.58 0.64 -3.70
CA GLN A 206 7.49 1.78 -3.61
C GLN A 206 8.63 1.68 -4.63
N ASP A 207 9.22 0.50 -4.80
CA ASP A 207 10.27 0.27 -5.80
C ASP A 207 9.74 0.41 -7.23
N ALA A 208 8.52 -0.06 -7.51
CA ALA A 208 7.88 0.12 -8.81
C ALA A 208 7.57 1.59 -9.12
N ILE A 209 7.12 2.37 -8.13
CA ILE A 209 6.92 3.82 -8.27
C ILE A 209 8.25 4.49 -8.61
N ARG A 210 9.31 4.20 -7.84
CA ARG A 210 10.66 4.74 -8.07
C ARG A 210 11.20 4.35 -9.44
N ALA A 211 10.99 3.11 -9.88
CA ALA A 211 11.41 2.64 -11.20
C ALA A 211 10.69 3.39 -12.33
N LYS A 212 9.40 3.72 -12.17
CA LYS A 212 8.67 4.57 -13.12
C LYS A 212 9.16 6.01 -13.10
N GLU A 213 9.46 6.57 -11.94
CA GLU A 213 10.05 7.90 -11.83
C GLU A 213 11.40 7.99 -12.55
N LEU A 214 12.22 6.92 -12.51
CA LEU A 214 13.47 6.84 -13.26
C LEU A 214 13.29 6.95 -14.78
N GLN A 215 12.14 6.55 -15.33
CA GLN A 215 11.92 6.63 -16.79
C GLN A 215 11.79 8.09 -17.27
N ASN A 216 11.39 9.00 -16.38
CA ASN A 216 11.18 10.42 -16.69
C ASN A 216 12.37 11.30 -16.31
N VAL A 217 13.47 10.72 -15.80
CA VAL A 217 14.65 11.46 -15.38
C VAL A 217 15.80 11.17 -16.34
N THR A 218 16.47 12.23 -16.81
CA THR A 218 17.65 12.12 -17.66
C THR A 218 18.73 11.30 -16.95
N ARG A 219 19.14 10.17 -17.54
CA ARG A 219 20.17 9.32 -16.91
C ARG A 219 21.58 9.94 -17.08
N PRO A 220 22.50 9.72 -16.13
CA PRO A 220 23.90 10.13 -16.28
C PRO A 220 24.54 9.43 -17.49
N CYS A 221 25.08 10.22 -18.42
CA CYS A 221 25.77 9.73 -19.59
C CYS A 221 27.08 10.50 -19.77
N LYS A 222 28.13 9.81 -20.22
CA LYS A 222 29.43 10.39 -20.58
C LYS A 222 29.81 9.87 -21.96
N LEU A 223 30.22 10.78 -22.85
CA LEU A 223 30.65 10.43 -24.20
C LEU A 223 31.86 11.27 -24.61
N GLU A 224 32.64 10.74 -25.53
CA GLU A 224 33.81 11.40 -26.11
C GLU A 224 33.61 11.59 -27.61
N ILE A 225 34.00 12.75 -28.12
CA ILE A 225 34.01 13.02 -29.56
C ILE A 225 35.25 12.37 -30.17
N LEU A 226 35.05 11.44 -31.09
CA LEU A 226 36.13 10.67 -31.70
C LEU A 226 37.01 11.56 -32.60
N PRO A 227 38.35 11.37 -32.58
CA PRO A 227 39.27 12.05 -33.49
C PRO A 227 38.93 11.78 -34.96
N ASN A 228 39.13 12.79 -35.80
CA ASN A 228 38.82 12.80 -37.24
C ASN A 228 37.36 12.43 -37.61
N CYS A 229 36.42 12.49 -36.66
CA CYS A 229 35.03 12.07 -36.85
C CYS A 229 34.05 13.25 -36.86
N ILE A 230 34.47 14.44 -37.30
CA ILE A 230 33.57 15.57 -37.55
C ILE A 230 33.08 15.52 -39.00
N PHE A 231 31.87 14.97 -39.21
CA PHE A 231 31.28 14.79 -40.55
C PHE A 231 30.64 16.08 -41.07
N ARG A 232 30.11 16.92 -40.17
CA ARG A 232 29.50 18.20 -40.51
C ARG A 232 29.73 19.21 -39.40
N GLN A 233 30.23 20.40 -39.76
CA GLN A 233 30.58 21.41 -38.77
C GLN A 233 29.38 22.15 -38.17
N SER A 234 28.29 22.38 -38.92
CA SER A 234 27.12 23.09 -38.40
C SER A 234 25.84 22.83 -39.23
N ASN A 235 24.69 23.21 -38.66
CA ASN A 235 23.34 23.19 -39.25
C ASN A 235 22.84 21.83 -39.80
N PRO A 236 22.75 20.75 -38.99
CA PRO A 236 23.27 20.57 -37.63
C PRO A 236 24.73 20.06 -37.65
N ALA A 237 25.47 20.24 -36.56
CA ALA A 237 26.77 19.60 -36.43
C ALA A 237 26.58 18.08 -36.34
N ILE A 238 27.37 17.31 -37.08
CA ILE A 238 27.35 15.84 -37.05
C ILE A 238 28.74 15.36 -36.66
N VAL A 239 28.82 14.72 -35.50
CA VAL A 239 30.07 14.25 -34.90
C VAL A 239 29.95 12.77 -34.53
N GLY A 240 31.01 12.01 -34.77
CA GLY A 240 31.17 10.65 -34.28
C GLY A 240 31.60 10.66 -32.82
N VAL A 241 30.93 9.86 -32.00
CA VAL A 241 31.15 9.79 -30.56
C VAL A 241 31.24 8.35 -30.09
N GLU A 242 31.94 8.15 -28.98
CA GLU A 242 31.92 6.91 -28.21
C GLU A 242 31.25 7.13 -26.86
N VAL A 243 30.30 6.27 -26.50
CA VAL A 243 29.65 6.29 -25.18
C VAL A 243 30.59 5.67 -24.15
N LEU A 244 31.16 6.48 -23.27
CA LEU A 244 32.10 6.03 -22.23
C LEU A 244 31.41 5.50 -20.97
N ALA A 245 30.26 6.06 -20.60
CA ALA A 245 29.45 5.63 -19.46
C ALA A 245 27.96 5.92 -19.66
N GLY A 246 27.11 5.05 -19.13
CA GLY A 246 25.66 5.19 -19.22
C GLY A 246 25.10 4.80 -20.59
N THR A 247 23.93 5.37 -20.91
CA THR A 247 23.23 5.14 -22.18
C THR A 247 22.83 6.48 -22.78
N LEU A 248 23.29 6.74 -24.00
CA LEU A 248 22.94 7.93 -24.77
C LEU A 248 21.58 7.72 -25.44
N THR A 249 20.67 8.69 -25.32
CA THR A 249 19.35 8.64 -25.95
C THR A 249 19.09 9.85 -26.84
N SER A 250 18.27 9.65 -27.88
CA SER A 250 17.78 10.78 -28.67
C SER A 250 16.97 11.73 -27.78
N GLY A 251 17.10 13.04 -27.98
CA GLY A 251 16.49 14.06 -27.14
C GLY A 251 17.25 14.40 -25.85
N MET A 252 18.38 13.73 -25.57
CA MET A 252 19.23 14.06 -24.42
C MET A 252 19.94 15.40 -24.63
N THR A 253 19.86 16.30 -23.65
CA THR A 253 20.67 17.53 -23.63
C THR A 253 22.05 17.23 -23.06
N LEU A 254 23.09 17.69 -23.77
CA LEU A 254 24.48 17.51 -23.39
C LEU A 254 25.05 18.79 -22.78
N THR A 255 26.11 18.64 -22.00
CA THR A 255 26.91 19.71 -21.41
C THR A 255 28.40 19.37 -21.49
N LYS A 256 29.24 20.40 -21.56
CA LYS A 256 30.70 20.29 -21.47
C LYS A 256 31.23 20.82 -20.14
N ALA A 257 30.71 21.97 -19.69
CA ALA A 257 31.19 22.70 -18.52
C ALA A 257 30.01 23.17 -17.64
N GLY A 258 28.99 22.34 -17.44
CA GLY A 258 27.86 22.62 -16.56
C GLY A 258 26.75 23.48 -17.15
N THR A 259 26.94 24.08 -18.33
CA THR A 259 25.87 24.78 -19.07
C THR A 259 25.28 23.89 -20.18
N PRO A 260 23.98 23.99 -20.50
CA PRO A 260 23.39 23.27 -21.62
C PRO A 260 24.07 23.65 -22.94
N LEU A 261 24.57 22.66 -23.67
CA LEU A 261 25.29 22.85 -24.92
C LEU A 261 24.38 22.61 -26.14
N ALA A 262 23.83 21.40 -26.27
CA ALA A 262 22.96 21.01 -27.38
C ALA A 262 22.15 19.77 -27.03
N THR A 263 20.98 19.63 -27.66
CA THR A 263 20.14 18.44 -27.54
C THR A 263 20.38 17.50 -28.73
N VAL A 264 20.61 16.23 -28.47
CA VAL A 264 20.80 15.20 -29.51
C VAL A 264 19.52 15.06 -30.33
N LYS A 265 19.55 15.48 -31.60
CA LYS A 265 18.38 15.43 -32.49
C LYS A 265 18.15 14.03 -33.07
N SER A 266 19.23 13.36 -33.45
CA SER A 266 19.20 12.03 -34.04
C SER A 266 20.54 11.34 -33.83
N MET A 267 20.50 10.01 -33.79
CA MET A 267 21.69 9.17 -33.65
C MET A 267 21.70 8.09 -34.73
N GLN A 268 22.86 7.82 -35.30
CA GLN A 268 23.05 6.86 -36.38
C GLN A 268 24.21 5.93 -36.10
N LYS A 269 23.94 4.63 -36.15
CA LYS A 269 24.94 3.57 -36.10
C LYS A 269 24.87 2.81 -37.42
N GLU A 270 25.99 2.71 -38.15
CA GLU A 270 26.05 1.95 -39.41
C GLU A 270 24.98 2.34 -40.45
N LYS A 271 24.63 3.64 -40.51
CA LYS A 271 23.56 4.23 -41.35
C LYS A 271 22.11 3.89 -40.93
N GLU A 272 21.93 3.20 -39.81
CA GLU A 272 20.61 2.98 -39.21
C GLU A 272 20.35 3.99 -38.09
N ASN A 273 19.13 4.53 -38.04
CA ASN A 273 18.71 5.43 -36.97
C ASN A 273 18.46 4.62 -35.69
N VAL A 274 19.09 5.03 -34.59
CA VAL A 274 18.92 4.40 -33.27
C VAL A 274 18.41 5.43 -32.26
N ASN A 275 17.55 4.99 -31.34
CA ASN A 275 17.00 5.84 -30.28
C ASN A 275 17.79 5.78 -28.97
N SER A 276 18.65 4.77 -28.83
CA SER A 276 19.44 4.51 -27.63
C SER A 276 20.76 3.83 -28.00
N ALA A 277 21.84 4.19 -27.30
CA ALA A 277 23.18 3.66 -27.48
C ALA A 277 23.87 3.42 -26.13
N PRO A 278 24.13 2.16 -25.74
CA PRO A 278 24.79 1.85 -24.47
C PRO A 278 26.29 2.14 -24.52
N ARG A 279 26.94 2.12 -23.35
CA ARG A 279 28.40 2.18 -23.19
C ARG A 279 29.16 1.27 -24.18
N GLY A 280 30.26 1.79 -24.72
CA GLY A 280 31.12 1.15 -25.72
C GLY A 280 30.61 1.28 -27.15
N THR A 281 29.45 1.90 -27.36
CA THR A 281 28.91 2.11 -28.70
C THR A 281 29.55 3.35 -29.33
N GLN A 282 30.09 3.17 -30.53
CA GLN A 282 30.50 4.26 -31.42
C GLN A 282 29.41 4.56 -32.43
N LEU A 283 29.03 5.82 -32.57
CA LEU A 283 27.93 6.27 -33.43
C LEU A 283 28.04 7.75 -33.81
N ALA A 284 27.33 8.16 -34.86
CA ALA A 284 27.21 9.56 -35.23
C ALA A 284 26.00 10.21 -34.56
N ILE A 285 26.17 11.40 -34.01
CA ILE A 285 25.08 12.19 -33.41
C ILE A 285 24.91 13.54 -34.09
N SER A 286 23.67 14.00 -34.15
CA SER A 286 23.28 15.28 -34.74
C SER A 286 22.98 16.31 -33.64
N LEU A 287 23.76 17.39 -33.60
CA LEU A 287 23.71 18.45 -32.60
C LEU A 287 23.36 19.80 -33.28
N PRO A 288 22.08 20.20 -33.29
CA PRO A 288 21.66 21.51 -33.79
C PRO A 288 22.09 22.63 -32.83
N GLY A 289 22.24 23.85 -33.37
CA GLY A 289 22.53 25.05 -32.57
C GLY A 289 24.00 25.25 -32.18
N ILE A 290 24.87 24.29 -32.49
CA ILE A 290 26.31 24.38 -32.23
C ILE A 290 27.14 24.27 -33.51
N ILE A 291 28.40 24.66 -33.39
CA ILE A 291 29.42 24.59 -34.43
C ILE A 291 30.59 23.74 -33.92
N ALA A 292 30.84 22.60 -34.55
CA ALA A 292 32.03 21.77 -34.29
C ALA A 292 33.29 22.48 -34.80
N GLY A 293 34.34 22.51 -33.97
CA GLY A 293 35.54 23.34 -34.09
C GLY A 293 35.51 24.63 -33.28
N LYS A 294 34.33 25.12 -32.88
CA LYS A 294 34.17 26.31 -32.02
C LYS A 294 33.65 25.99 -30.62
N HIS A 295 32.56 25.20 -30.56
CA HIS A 295 31.91 24.86 -29.28
C HIS A 295 32.30 23.47 -28.79
N VAL A 296 32.55 22.56 -29.72
CA VAL A 296 33.02 21.19 -29.45
C VAL A 296 34.15 20.85 -30.41
N GLY A 297 35.17 20.14 -29.91
CA GLY A 297 36.32 19.67 -30.67
C GLY A 297 36.50 18.16 -30.55
N GLU A 298 37.44 17.64 -31.32
CA GLU A 298 37.86 16.25 -31.23
C GLU A 298 38.53 15.97 -29.88
N GLY A 299 38.21 14.84 -29.26
CA GLY A 299 38.67 14.48 -27.91
C GLY A 299 37.92 15.19 -26.77
N ASP A 300 36.95 16.07 -27.07
CA ASP A 300 36.12 16.65 -26.03
C ASP A 300 35.23 15.59 -25.38
N ILE A 301 35.15 15.64 -24.05
CA ILE A 301 34.22 14.84 -23.25
C ILE A 301 32.96 15.67 -23.02
N LEU A 302 31.81 15.08 -23.35
CA LEU A 302 30.50 15.62 -23.06
C LEU A 302 29.77 14.73 -22.05
N TYR A 303 28.91 15.36 -21.26
CA TYR A 303 28.07 14.72 -20.25
C TYR A 303 26.60 14.99 -20.54
N SER A 304 25.70 14.18 -19.99
CA SER A 304 24.30 14.58 -19.92
C SER A 304 24.14 15.79 -19.01
N TYR A 305 23.37 16.77 -19.47
CA TYR A 305 22.98 17.91 -18.66
C TYR A 305 21.90 17.46 -17.68
N LEU A 306 22.11 17.74 -16.38
CA LEU A 306 21.15 17.48 -15.32
C LEU A 306 20.81 18.80 -14.64
N SER A 307 19.53 19.06 -14.39
CA SER A 307 19.12 20.13 -13.47
C SER A 307 19.40 19.75 -12.01
N GLU A 308 19.39 20.74 -11.10
CA GLU A 308 19.52 20.46 -9.66
C GLU A 308 18.44 19.49 -9.14
N GLU A 309 17.22 19.62 -9.65
CA GLU A 309 16.09 18.78 -9.28
C GLU A 309 16.30 17.33 -9.74
N GLU A 310 16.69 17.13 -11.01
CA GLU A 310 17.03 15.82 -11.56
C GLU A 310 18.21 15.20 -10.81
N PHE A 311 19.23 15.98 -10.47
CA PHE A 311 20.38 15.51 -9.72
C PHE A 311 19.98 15.06 -8.30
N ARG A 312 19.17 15.83 -7.57
CA ARG A 312 18.66 15.42 -6.24
C ARG A 312 17.81 14.16 -6.32
N LYS A 313 16.97 14.04 -7.35
CA LYS A 313 16.18 12.82 -7.63
C LYS A 313 17.10 11.62 -7.90
N LEU A 314 18.10 11.77 -8.76
CA LEU A 314 19.08 10.70 -9.03
C LEU A 314 19.88 10.31 -7.78
N LYS A 315 20.19 11.28 -6.91
CA LYS A 315 20.91 11.06 -5.64
C LYS A 315 20.11 10.17 -4.67
N SER A 316 18.78 10.35 -4.58
CA SER A 316 17.93 9.45 -3.77
C SER A 316 17.77 8.06 -4.40
N LEU A 317 18.01 7.95 -5.71
CA LEU A 317 17.83 6.75 -6.52
C LEU A 317 19.14 6.05 -6.90
N VAL A 318 20.28 6.44 -6.32
CA VAL A 318 21.63 5.93 -6.65
C VAL A 318 21.73 4.39 -6.66
N LYS A 319 20.94 3.70 -5.83
CA LYS A 319 20.94 2.22 -5.77
C LYS A 319 20.56 1.57 -7.10
N PHE A 320 19.76 2.24 -7.93
CA PHE A 320 19.29 1.74 -9.23
C PHE A 320 20.22 2.08 -10.40
N LEU A 321 21.27 2.87 -10.16
CA LEU A 321 22.25 3.24 -11.17
C LEU A 321 23.36 2.19 -11.30
N THR A 322 23.81 1.96 -12.54
CA THR A 322 24.99 1.13 -12.81
C THR A 322 26.26 1.75 -12.23
N SER A 323 27.33 0.96 -12.13
CA SER A 323 28.61 1.44 -11.56
C SER A 323 29.19 2.62 -12.36
N ASP A 324 29.05 2.58 -13.68
CA ASP A 324 29.50 3.64 -14.58
C ASP A 324 28.58 4.86 -14.57
N GLU A 325 27.25 4.69 -14.47
CA GLU A 325 26.31 5.81 -14.26
C GLU A 325 26.62 6.55 -12.95
N LYS A 326 26.97 5.82 -11.88
CA LYS A 326 27.40 6.41 -10.60
C LYS A 326 28.68 7.23 -10.74
N GLY A 327 29.62 6.76 -11.57
CA GLY A 327 30.85 7.48 -11.91
C GLY A 327 30.53 8.79 -12.64
N ALA A 328 29.76 8.69 -13.72
CA ALA A 328 29.33 9.85 -14.50
C ALA A 328 28.57 10.88 -13.66
N LEU A 329 27.67 10.44 -12.77
CA LEU A 329 26.93 11.34 -11.86
C LEU A 329 27.86 12.13 -10.92
N LYS A 330 28.93 11.51 -10.42
CA LYS A 330 29.93 12.19 -9.57
C LYS A 330 30.72 13.24 -10.37
N GLU A 331 31.11 12.90 -11.60
CA GLU A 331 31.81 13.83 -12.49
C GLU A 331 30.91 15.03 -12.85
N ILE A 332 29.64 14.79 -13.20
CA ILE A 332 28.65 15.85 -13.44
C ILE A 332 28.51 16.76 -12.22
N ALA A 333 28.42 16.18 -11.02
CA ALA A 333 28.34 16.96 -9.78
C ALA A 333 29.57 17.84 -9.56
N HIS A 334 30.75 17.37 -9.93
CA HIS A 334 31.98 18.15 -9.83
C HIS A 334 31.96 19.34 -10.78
N ILE A 335 31.67 19.10 -12.06
CA ILE A 335 31.59 20.13 -13.11
C ILE A 335 30.56 21.21 -12.76
N MET A 336 29.39 20.81 -12.26
CA MET A 336 28.34 21.75 -11.87
C MET A 336 28.74 22.59 -10.63
N ARG A 337 29.49 22.00 -9.70
CA ARG A 337 29.93 22.68 -8.47
C ARG A 337 31.10 23.64 -8.66
N GLU A 338 31.86 23.51 -9.75
CA GLU A 338 32.83 24.52 -10.16
C GLU A 338 32.14 25.87 -10.44
N HIS A 339 30.90 25.83 -10.93
CA HIS A 339 30.11 27.02 -11.25
C HIS A 339 29.20 27.44 -10.09
N ASN A 340 28.66 26.48 -9.33
CA ASN A 340 27.82 26.72 -8.16
C ASN A 340 28.18 25.77 -7.01
N PRO A 341 28.98 26.21 -6.00
CA PRO A 341 29.45 25.33 -4.92
C PRO A 341 28.37 24.61 -4.12
N VAL A 342 27.14 25.14 -4.07
CA VAL A 342 26.00 24.54 -3.36
C VAL A 342 25.08 23.70 -4.26
N TRP A 343 25.48 23.46 -5.52
CA TRP A 343 24.69 22.72 -6.49
C TRP A 343 24.46 21.27 -6.05
N GLY A 344 23.18 20.88 -5.96
CA GLY A 344 22.76 19.53 -5.58
C GLY A 344 23.02 19.16 -4.11
N VAL A 345 23.24 20.16 -3.24
CA VAL A 345 23.18 20.00 -1.77
C VAL A 345 21.75 19.74 -1.34
#